data_AF-A0A9E5HGZ2-F1
#
_entry.id   AF-A0A9E5HGZ2-F1
#
_cell.length_a   1.000
_cell.length_b   1.000
_cell.length_c   1.000
_cell.angle_alpha   90.00
_cell.angle_beta   90.00
_cell.angle_gamma   90.00
#
_symmetry.space_group_name_H-M   'P 1'
#
loop_
_entity.id
_entity.type
_entity.pdbx_description
1 polymer ?
#
loop_
_entity_poly.entity_id
_entity_poly.type
_entity_poly.pdbx_seq_one_letter_code
_entity_poly.pdbx_strand_id
1 'polypeptide(L)'
;MTTWTPTDDGFADLTDHDTFTNGVPHNTFRRLRDTDPIHWTDYNDGIGFWSITRHQDICEMNRNTAVFSSARGIRMEDQTYEEYLARRTFQETDAPEHMKTRMKVAKAFSGPVIAKFEEDIR
;
A
#
# COMPACT_ATOMS: atom_id res chain seq x y z
N MET A 1 31.68 0.80 -3.54
CA MET A 1 30.21 0.61 -3.60
C MET A 1 29.96 -0.88 -3.69
N THR A 2 29.27 -1.45 -2.72
CA THR A 2 28.79 -2.85 -2.80
C THR A 2 27.60 -2.87 -3.75
N THR A 3 27.73 -3.56 -4.89
CA THR A 3 26.61 -3.87 -5.77
C THR A 3 25.77 -4.96 -5.12
N TRP A 4 24.63 -4.59 -4.55
CA TRP A 4 23.67 -5.55 -4.04
C TRP A 4 22.94 -6.23 -5.22
N THR A 5 22.80 -7.55 -5.15
CA THR A 5 22.13 -8.36 -6.18
C THR A 5 20.97 -9.12 -5.54
N PRO A 6 19.75 -9.08 -6.11
CA PRO A 6 18.64 -9.87 -5.60
C PRO A 6 18.94 -11.37 -5.65
N THR A 7 18.47 -12.11 -4.64
CA THR A 7 18.72 -13.55 -4.49
C THR A 7 17.51 -14.42 -4.78
N ASP A 8 16.32 -13.84 -4.98
CA ASP A 8 15.11 -14.59 -5.30
C ASP A 8 15.14 -15.13 -6.75
N ASP A 9 14.46 -16.25 -7.00
CA ASP A 9 14.44 -16.93 -8.30
C ASP A 9 13.49 -16.28 -9.34
N GLY A 10 12.77 -15.24 -8.92
CA GLY A 10 11.77 -14.54 -9.73
C GLY A 10 10.35 -15.07 -9.58
N PHE A 11 10.10 -16.08 -8.76
CA PHE A 11 8.79 -16.72 -8.61
C PHE A 11 8.35 -16.83 -7.14
N ALA A 12 8.83 -15.92 -6.29
CA ALA A 12 8.45 -15.88 -4.90
C ALA A 12 6.94 -15.64 -4.72
N ASP A 13 6.37 -16.26 -3.69
CA ASP A 13 4.98 -16.03 -3.29
C ASP A 13 4.89 -14.69 -2.54
N LEU A 14 4.23 -13.70 -3.15
CA LEU A 14 4.08 -12.36 -2.57
C LEU A 14 3.01 -12.30 -1.47
N THR A 15 2.25 -13.38 -1.26
CA THR A 15 1.26 -13.49 -0.19
C THR A 15 1.84 -14.01 1.12
N ASP A 16 2.98 -14.70 1.06
CA ASP A 16 3.67 -15.22 2.24
C ASP A 16 4.55 -14.14 2.90
N HIS A 17 4.39 -13.95 4.21
CA HIS A 17 5.26 -13.07 4.98
C HIS A 17 6.72 -13.56 5.01
N ASP A 18 6.93 -14.88 5.01
CA ASP A 18 8.26 -15.46 5.09
C ASP A 18 9.12 -15.18 3.85
N THR A 19 8.48 -14.90 2.70
CA THR A 19 9.13 -14.44 1.46
C THR A 19 10.01 -13.21 1.69
N PHE A 20 9.63 -12.32 2.61
CA PHE A 20 10.31 -11.05 2.84
C PHE A 20 11.39 -11.10 3.93
N THR A 21 11.58 -12.24 4.60
CA THR A 21 12.53 -12.41 5.72
C THR A 21 13.98 -12.12 5.32
N ASN A 22 14.34 -12.37 4.06
CA ASN A 22 15.67 -12.13 3.50
C ASN A 22 15.74 -10.83 2.66
N GLY A 23 14.73 -9.98 2.78
CA GLY A 23 14.57 -8.77 1.99
C GLY A 23 13.53 -8.91 0.87
N VAL A 24 13.35 -7.84 0.11
CA VAL A 24 12.32 -7.77 -0.94
C VAL A 24 12.69 -8.68 -2.13
N PRO A 25 11.75 -9.50 -2.67
CA PRO A 25 11.98 -10.36 -3.83
C PRO A 25 12.01 -9.54 -5.14
N HIS A 26 13.12 -8.83 -5.36
CA HIS A 26 13.25 -7.87 -6.45
C HIS A 26 13.22 -8.51 -7.86
N ASN A 27 13.67 -9.76 -8.04
CA ASN A 27 13.57 -10.46 -9.33
C ASN A 27 12.11 -10.80 -9.65
N THR A 28 11.32 -11.17 -8.65
CA THR A 28 9.88 -11.46 -8.78
C THR A 28 9.12 -10.21 -9.22
N PHE A 29 9.34 -9.08 -8.52
CA PHE A 29 8.75 -7.81 -8.94
C PHE A 29 9.23 -7.34 -10.32
N ARG A 30 10.49 -7.64 -10.71
CA ARG A 30 11.00 -7.33 -12.05
C ARG A 30 10.25 -8.13 -13.11
N ARG A 31 10.15 -9.45 -12.95
CA ARG A 31 9.40 -10.32 -13.87
C ARG A 31 7.96 -9.82 -14.03
N LEU A 32 7.25 -9.57 -12.93
CA LEU A 32 5.86 -9.08 -12.99
C LEU A 32 5.78 -7.77 -13.77
N ARG A 33 6.62 -6.77 -13.49
CA ARG A 33 6.61 -5.51 -14.26
C ARG A 33 6.83 -5.69 -15.76
N ASP A 34 7.70 -6.64 -16.13
CA ASP A 34 8.12 -6.86 -17.51
C ASP A 34 7.10 -7.68 -18.29
N THR A 35 6.52 -8.73 -17.67
CA THR A 35 5.71 -9.73 -18.38
C THR A 35 4.23 -9.75 -17.99
N ASP A 36 3.88 -9.39 -16.76
CA ASP A 36 2.50 -9.47 -16.24
C ASP A 36 2.25 -8.41 -15.14
N PRO A 37 2.14 -7.13 -15.52
CA PRO A 37 2.23 -6.01 -14.56
C PRO A 37 0.96 -5.78 -13.73
N ILE A 38 -0.17 -6.33 -14.20
CA ILE A 38 -1.50 -6.32 -13.57
C ILE A 38 -1.87 -7.79 -13.41
N HIS A 39 -1.28 -8.42 -12.40
CA HIS A 39 -1.32 -9.87 -12.22
C HIS A 39 -2.42 -10.26 -11.24
N TRP A 40 -3.22 -11.27 -11.56
CA TRP A 40 -4.13 -11.85 -10.58
C TRP A 40 -3.36 -12.76 -9.62
N THR A 41 -3.46 -12.51 -8.33
CA THR A 41 -2.82 -13.27 -7.25
C THR A 41 -3.89 -13.99 -6.45
N ASP A 42 -3.81 -15.32 -6.43
CA ASP A 42 -4.64 -16.14 -5.54
C ASP A 42 -4.13 -15.97 -4.10
N TYR A 43 -5.06 -15.84 -3.16
CA TYR A 43 -4.75 -15.65 -1.75
C TYR A 43 -5.46 -16.73 -0.93
N ASN A 44 -4.69 -17.51 -0.16
CA ASN A 44 -5.25 -18.66 0.55
C ASN A 44 -6.12 -18.26 1.75
N ASP A 45 -5.87 -17.09 2.34
CA ASP A 45 -6.56 -16.61 3.54
C ASP A 45 -7.69 -15.62 3.23
N GLY A 46 -8.13 -15.53 1.97
CA GLY A 46 -9.19 -14.61 1.55
C GLY A 46 -9.55 -14.73 0.07
N ILE A 47 -10.11 -13.65 -0.48
CA ILE A 47 -10.30 -13.50 -1.91
C ILE A 47 -8.96 -13.13 -2.57
N GLY A 48 -8.73 -13.66 -3.78
CA GLY A 48 -7.60 -13.21 -4.60
C GLY A 48 -7.70 -11.73 -4.96
N PHE A 49 -6.58 -11.15 -5.37
CA PHE A 49 -6.46 -9.72 -5.65
C PHE A 49 -5.57 -9.44 -6.86
N TRP A 50 -5.64 -8.22 -7.37
CA TRP A 50 -4.75 -7.76 -8.43
C TRP A 50 -3.46 -7.17 -7.86
N SER A 51 -2.33 -7.79 -8.17
CA SER A 51 -0.98 -7.27 -7.93
C SER A 51 -0.61 -6.25 -9.00
N ILE A 52 -0.55 -4.97 -8.62
CA ILE A 52 -0.20 -3.87 -9.51
C ILE A 52 1.26 -3.47 -9.28
N THR A 53 2.11 -3.66 -10.29
CA THR A 53 3.58 -3.62 -10.07
C THR A 53 4.29 -2.46 -10.76
N ARG A 54 3.63 -1.74 -11.66
CA ARG A 54 4.20 -0.56 -12.34
C ARG A 54 3.84 0.73 -11.61
N HIS A 55 4.82 1.60 -11.48
CA HIS A 55 4.65 2.90 -10.83
C HIS A 55 3.56 3.76 -11.49
N GLN A 56 3.48 3.75 -12.82
CA GLN A 56 2.47 4.52 -13.55
C GLN A 56 1.04 4.08 -13.20
N ASP A 57 0.79 2.76 -13.22
CA ASP A 57 -0.53 2.19 -12.94
C ASP A 57 -0.96 2.50 -11.50
N ILE A 58 -0.05 2.31 -10.52
CA ILE A 58 -0.28 2.68 -9.12
C ILE A 58 -0.63 4.17 -8.99
N CYS A 59 0.11 5.03 -9.68
CA CYS A 59 -0.12 6.47 -9.65
C CYS A 59 -1.46 6.87 -10.30
N GLU A 60 -1.89 6.18 -11.35
CA GLU A 60 -3.19 6.40 -11.98
C GLU A 60 -4.33 5.98 -11.04
N MET A 61 -4.23 4.78 -10.47
CA MET A 61 -5.21 4.25 -9.53
C MET A 61 -5.36 5.14 -8.29
N ASN A 62 -4.25 5.58 -7.70
CA ASN A 62 -4.26 6.47 -6.53
C ASN A 62 -4.94 7.83 -6.79
N ARG A 63 -5.00 8.29 -8.05
CA ARG A 63 -5.69 9.53 -8.40
C ARG A 63 -7.18 9.32 -8.69
N ASN A 64 -7.57 8.11 -9.08
CA ASN A 64 -8.94 7.77 -9.46
C ASN A 64 -9.73 7.18 -8.29
N THR A 65 -9.90 7.97 -7.23
CA THR A 65 -10.60 7.55 -6.00
C THR A 65 -12.10 7.29 -6.19
N ALA A 66 -12.67 7.72 -7.33
CA ALA A 66 -14.06 7.40 -7.67
C ALA A 66 -14.23 5.94 -8.10
N VAL A 67 -13.15 5.32 -8.63
CA VAL A 67 -13.12 3.92 -9.03
C VAL A 67 -12.45 3.06 -7.95
N PHE A 68 -11.33 3.52 -7.39
CA PHE A 68 -10.56 2.80 -6.38
C PHE A 68 -10.82 3.38 -4.98
N SER A 69 -11.75 2.74 -4.27
CA SER A 69 -12.19 3.11 -2.93
C SER A 69 -11.23 2.61 -1.85
N SER A 70 -10.96 3.43 -0.83
CA SER A 70 -10.31 2.98 0.42
C SER A 70 -11.32 2.66 1.51
N ALA A 71 -12.60 2.99 1.31
CA ALA A 71 -13.68 2.76 2.28
C ALA A 71 -14.15 1.32 2.41
N ARG A 72 -13.49 0.37 1.72
CA ARG A 72 -13.78 -1.07 1.79
C ARG A 72 -12.65 -1.89 2.39
N GLY A 73 -11.71 -1.21 3.07
CA GLY A 73 -10.51 -1.82 3.64
C GLY A 73 -9.28 -1.56 2.79
N ILE A 74 -8.11 -1.58 3.45
CA ILE A 74 -6.79 -1.36 2.86
C ILE A 74 -5.81 -2.50 3.17
N ARG A 75 -6.35 -3.60 3.67
CA ARG A 75 -5.62 -4.79 4.13
C ARG A 75 -5.79 -5.91 3.10
N MET A 76 -4.91 -6.90 3.14
CA MET A 76 -5.02 -8.08 2.27
C MET A 76 -6.09 -9.05 2.78
N GLU A 77 -6.26 -9.14 4.10
CA GLU A 77 -7.26 -9.98 4.73
C GLU A 77 -8.67 -9.42 4.52
N ASP A 78 -9.60 -10.30 4.17
CA ASP A 78 -11.00 -9.95 4.11
C ASP A 78 -11.53 -9.62 5.51
N GLN A 79 -12.33 -8.56 5.58
CA GLN A 79 -12.96 -8.13 6.81
C GLN A 79 -14.47 -8.09 6.63
N THR A 80 -15.20 -8.52 7.65
CA THR A 80 -16.63 -8.24 7.72
C THR A 80 -16.87 -6.73 7.84
N TYR A 81 -18.06 -6.28 7.46
CA TYR A 81 -18.43 -4.87 7.60
C TYR A 81 -18.33 -4.37 9.04
N GLU A 82 -18.63 -5.22 10.03
CA GLU A 82 -18.53 -4.89 11.45
C GLU A 82 -17.07 -4.71 11.89
N GLU A 83 -16.17 -5.62 11.48
CA GLU A 83 -14.74 -5.52 11.78
C GLU A 83 -14.11 -4.27 11.16
N TYR A 84 -14.49 -3.96 9.92
CA TYR A 84 -14.13 -2.73 9.25
C TYR A 84 -14.57 -1.52 10.08
N LEU A 85 -15.86 -1.41 10.46
CA LEU A 85 -16.35 -0.26 11.22
C LEU A 85 -15.68 -0.12 12.59
N ALA A 86 -15.36 -1.22 13.25
CA ALA A 86 -14.72 -1.23 14.57
C ALA A 86 -13.27 -0.74 14.53
N ARG A 87 -12.55 -0.97 13.42
CA ARG A 87 -11.13 -0.63 13.27
C ARG A 87 -10.86 0.53 12.31
N ARG A 88 -11.92 1.07 11.68
CA ARG A 88 -11.82 2.10 10.65
C ARG A 88 -11.03 3.29 11.11
N THR A 89 -9.92 3.52 10.42
CA THR A 89 -9.14 4.75 10.56
C THR A 89 -9.55 5.78 9.51
N PHE A 90 -9.03 6.99 9.65
CA PHE A 90 -9.18 8.03 8.63
C PHE A 90 -8.71 7.58 7.23
N GLN A 91 -7.69 6.72 7.15
CA GLN A 91 -7.14 6.22 5.89
C GLN A 91 -8.14 5.36 5.10
N GLU A 92 -9.12 4.79 5.79
CA GLU A 92 -10.13 3.89 5.26
C GLU A 92 -11.45 4.62 4.98
N THR A 93 -11.38 5.88 4.56
CA THR A 93 -12.56 6.67 4.18
C THR A 93 -12.38 7.27 2.80
N ASP A 94 -13.49 7.46 2.07
CA ASP A 94 -13.50 8.15 0.78
C ASP A 94 -14.02 9.59 0.92
N ALA A 95 -14.03 10.33 -0.19
CA ALA A 95 -14.71 11.61 -0.25
C ALA A 95 -16.24 11.46 -0.07
N PRO A 96 -16.91 12.42 0.59
CA PRO A 96 -16.38 13.68 1.12
C PRO A 96 -15.79 13.61 2.55
N GLU A 97 -16.03 12.55 3.32
CA GLU A 97 -15.60 12.41 4.72
C GLU A 97 -14.08 12.53 4.86
N HIS A 98 -13.34 11.85 4.00
CA HIS A 98 -11.88 11.90 3.97
C HIS A 98 -11.38 13.34 3.73
N MET A 99 -11.97 14.07 2.77
CA MET A 99 -11.57 15.46 2.51
C MET A 99 -11.81 16.36 3.73
N LYS A 100 -12.97 16.24 4.37
CA LYS A 100 -13.32 17.03 5.56
C LYS A 100 -12.34 16.80 6.71
N THR A 101 -11.98 15.54 6.97
CA THR A 101 -11.02 15.21 8.03
C THR A 101 -9.60 15.67 7.66
N ARG A 102 -9.15 15.43 6.41
CA ARG A 102 -7.85 15.88 5.92
C ARG A 102 -7.67 17.39 6.07
N MET A 103 -8.68 18.18 5.71
CA MET A 103 -8.63 19.64 5.84
C MET A 103 -8.46 20.12 7.28
N LYS A 104 -9.06 19.43 8.26
CA LYS A 104 -8.95 19.79 9.68
C LYS A 104 -7.54 19.54 10.23
N VAL A 105 -6.90 18.46 9.80
CA VAL A 105 -5.59 18.03 10.36
C VAL A 105 -4.39 18.54 9.57
N ALA A 106 -4.54 18.88 8.28
CA ALA A 106 -3.42 19.22 7.39
C ALA A 106 -2.51 20.33 7.94
N LYS A 107 -3.09 21.35 8.60
CA LYS A 107 -2.32 22.47 9.17
C LYS A 107 -1.32 22.03 10.26
N ALA A 108 -1.68 21.00 11.04
CA ALA A 108 -0.81 20.46 12.09
C ALA A 108 0.45 19.81 11.51
N PHE A 109 0.42 19.40 10.25
CA PHE A 109 1.56 18.79 9.54
C PHE A 109 2.21 19.76 8.54
N SER A 110 1.96 21.07 8.68
CA SER A 110 2.62 22.06 7.83
C SER A 110 4.12 22.14 8.13
N GLY A 111 4.93 22.47 7.13
CA GLY A 111 6.39 22.58 7.26
C GLY A 111 6.85 23.39 8.50
N PRO A 112 6.30 24.59 8.75
CA PRO A 112 6.67 25.37 9.93
C PRO A 112 6.28 24.74 11.27
N VAL A 113 5.24 23.90 11.33
CA VAL A 113 4.86 23.19 12.56
C VAL A 113 5.79 22.01 12.78
N ILE A 114 6.07 21.21 11.74
CA ILE A 114 6.97 20.07 11.83
C ILE A 114 8.41 20.52 12.16
N ALA A 115 8.86 21.65 11.62
CA ALA A 115 10.20 22.19 11.90
C ALA A 115 10.44 22.48 13.39
N LYS A 116 9.39 22.75 14.19
CA LYS A 116 9.54 22.99 15.63
C LYS A 116 9.98 21.77 16.42
N PHE A 117 9.72 20.56 15.89
CA PHE A 117 10.13 19.32 16.54
C PHE A 117 11.62 19.00 16.35
N GLU A 118 12.35 19.80 15.57
CA GLU A 118 13.79 19.60 15.38
C GLU A 118 14.55 19.69 16.71
N GLU A 119 14.21 20.65 17.56
CA GLU A 119 14.85 20.88 18.87
C GLU A 119 14.62 19.72 19.87
N ASP A 120 13.51 19.00 19.75
CA ASP A 120 13.17 17.89 20.65
C ASP A 120 13.74 16.53 20.17
N ILE A 121 14.02 16.40 18.87
CA ILE A 121 14.39 15.12 18.24
C ILE A 121 15.90 15.03 17.96
N ARG A 122 16.56 16.15 17.64
CA ARG A 122 17.99 16.21 17.31
C ARG A 122 18.81 16.77 18.44
#